data_AF-A0A4Y2H2J4-F1
#
_entry.id   AF-A0A4Y2H2J4-F1
#
_cell.length_a   1.000
_cell.length_b   1.000
_cell.length_c   1.000
_cell.angle_alpha   90.00
_cell.angle_beta   90.00
_cell.angle_gamma   90.00
#
_symmetry.space_group_name_H-M   'P 1'
#
loop_
_entity.id
_entity.type
_entity.pdbx_description
1 polymer ?
#
loop_
_entity_poly.entity_id
_entity_poly.type
_entity_poly.pdbx_seq_one_letter_code
_entity_poly.pdbx_strand_id
1 'polypeptide(L)'
;MKKYCKICQRYISKENQHCSKCNKCTTKHGNTYKHCDSCKECVKSSYVHCEVHNKCVPEIKSYIEISGKVCRCSGVDSEGEKSNKCFKCFGYGHRKRDCPGNS
;
A
#
# COMPACT_ATOMS: atom_id res chain seq x y z
N MET A 1 3.86 12.30 22.90
CA MET A 1 4.95 13.32 22.95
C MET A 1 5.10 13.95 21.56
N LYS A 2 5.16 15.29 21.46
CA LYS A 2 5.30 16.00 20.17
C LYS A 2 6.76 16.45 20.01
N LYS A 3 7.35 16.31 18.81
CA LYS A 3 8.69 16.82 18.45
C LYS A 3 8.52 18.08 17.63
N TYR A 4 9.34 19.11 17.86
CA TYR A 4 9.35 20.30 17.01
C TYR A 4 10.20 20.04 15.75
N CYS A 5 9.62 20.28 14.58
CA CYS A 5 10.35 20.24 13.32
C CYS A 5 10.90 21.64 13.03
N LYS A 6 12.23 21.78 12.97
CA LYS A 6 12.89 23.05 12.63
C LYS A 6 12.65 23.48 11.18
N ILE A 7 12.53 22.53 10.25
CA ILE A 7 12.36 22.78 8.81
C ILE A 7 10.96 23.32 8.51
N CYS A 8 9.93 22.62 9.00
CA CYS A 8 8.55 23.05 8.82
C CYS A 8 8.04 23.99 9.92
N GLN A 9 8.90 24.34 10.89
CA GLN A 9 8.62 25.21 12.04
C GLN A 9 7.31 24.86 12.80
N ARG A 10 7.01 23.57 12.96
CA ARG A 10 5.77 23.08 13.60
C ARG A 10 5.99 21.85 14.48
N TYR A 11 5.11 21.65 15.46
CA TYR A 11 5.09 20.45 16.29
C TYR A 11 4.45 19.27 15.55
N ILE A 12 5.15 18.14 15.54
CA ILE A 12 4.76 16.89 14.88
C ILE A 12 4.74 15.75 15.90
N SER A 13 4.04 14.65 15.63
CA SER A 13 4.12 13.46 16.48
C SER A 13 5.56 12.94 16.52
N LYS A 14 6.05 12.45 17.66
CA LYS A 14 7.41 11.88 17.78
C LYS A 14 7.70 10.78 16.74
N GLU A 15 6.65 10.05 16.35
CA GLU A 15 6.66 8.97 15.37
C GLU A 15 6.62 9.48 13.92
N ASN A 16 6.11 10.68 13.67
CA ASN A 16 6.10 11.26 12.33
C ASN A 16 7.37 12.09 12.15
N GLN A 17 8.28 11.62 11.32
CA GLN A 17 9.49 12.35 10.97
C GLN A 17 9.24 13.25 9.76
N HIS A 18 9.99 14.35 9.68
CA HIS A 18 10.02 15.18 8.48
C HIS A 18 10.64 14.37 7.33
N CYS A 19 9.96 14.31 6.18
CA CYS A 19 10.54 13.71 4.99
C CYS A 19 11.29 14.79 4.19
N SER A 20 12.62 14.69 4.12
CA SER A 20 13.44 15.63 3.33
C SER A 20 13.17 15.55 1.82
N LYS A 21 12.74 14.38 1.31
CA LYS A 21 12.44 14.19 -0.12
C LYS A 21 11.12 14.83 -0.53
N CYS A 22 10.09 14.73 0.32
CA CYS A 22 8.81 15.38 0.10
C CYS A 22 8.74 16.81 0.67
N ASN A 23 9.77 17.25 1.43
CA ASN A 23 9.81 18.49 2.21
C ASN A 23 8.56 18.72 3.08
N LYS A 24 7.98 17.64 3.60
CA LYS A 24 6.71 17.66 4.34
C LYS A 24 6.78 16.78 5.57
N CYS A 25 6.21 17.28 6.67
CA CYS A 25 5.88 16.46 7.82
C CYS A 25 4.50 15.84 7.63
N THR A 26 4.40 14.52 7.78
CA THR A 26 3.14 13.79 7.76
C THR A 26 2.35 14.08 9.05
N THR A 27 1.04 14.31 8.93
CA THR A 27 0.19 14.71 10.08
C THR A 27 -1.13 13.96 10.06
N LYS A 28 -1.79 13.91 11.24
CA LYS A 28 -3.06 13.27 11.60
C LYS A 28 -3.01 11.74 11.75
N HIS A 29 -2.61 11.32 12.95
CA HIS A 29 -2.94 10.05 13.61
C HIS A 29 -2.20 8.78 13.15
N GLY A 30 -1.28 8.31 14.00
CA GLY A 30 -1.30 6.92 14.47
C GLY A 30 -0.27 5.91 13.95
N ASN A 31 0.61 6.22 13.00
CA ASN A 31 1.70 5.30 12.61
C ASN A 31 2.88 6.07 12.03
N THR A 32 4.11 5.55 12.17
CA THR A 32 5.31 6.07 11.49
C THR A 32 5.11 5.99 9.97
N TYR A 33 5.52 7.03 9.23
CA TYR A 33 5.53 7.03 7.76
C TYR A 33 6.97 6.98 7.26
N LYS A 34 7.19 6.31 6.13
CA LYS A 34 8.48 6.27 5.42
C LYS A 34 8.31 6.74 3.99
N HIS A 35 9.35 7.36 3.44
CA HIS A 35 9.37 7.73 2.03
C HIS A 35 9.66 6.50 1.18
N CYS A 36 8.89 6.29 0.12
CA CYS A 36 9.22 5.35 -0.93
C CYS A 36 9.80 6.11 -2.12
N ASP A 37 11.06 5.82 -2.47
CA ASP A 37 11.75 6.44 -3.59
C ASP A 37 11.12 6.12 -4.95
N SER A 38 10.72 4.86 -5.15
CA SER A 38 10.09 4.40 -6.38
C SER A 38 8.73 5.08 -6.62
N CYS A 39 7.93 5.27 -5.57
CA CYS A 39 6.64 5.98 -5.67
C CYS A 39 6.74 7.50 -5.45
N LYS A 40 7.90 8.01 -5.03
CA LYS A 40 8.13 9.42 -4.64
C LYS A 40 7.11 9.95 -3.62
N GLU A 41 6.59 9.08 -2.76
CA GLU A 41 5.52 9.39 -1.81
C GLU A 41 5.82 8.82 -0.41
N CYS A 42 5.35 9.52 0.63
CA CYS A 42 5.39 9.03 2.01
C CYS A 42 4.23 8.05 2.27
N VAL A 43 4.56 6.79 2.52
CA VAL A 43 3.61 5.73 2.82
C VAL A 43 3.72 5.29 4.28
N LYS A 44 2.74 4.53 4.77
CA LYS A 44 2.80 3.95 6.12
C LYS A 44 4.04 3.07 6.25
N SER A 45 4.69 3.05 7.40
CA SER A 45 5.90 2.24 7.63
C SER A 45 5.68 0.74 7.38
N SER A 46 4.47 0.25 7.66
CA SER A 46 4.01 -1.11 7.39
C SER A 46 3.80 -1.42 5.91
N TYR A 47 4.00 -0.47 4.99
CA TYR A 47 3.89 -0.71 3.57
C TYR A 47 5.26 -1.01 2.98
N VAL A 48 5.35 -1.95 2.06
CA VAL A 48 6.55 -2.25 1.27
C VAL A 48 6.27 -1.94 -0.19
N HIS A 49 7.29 -1.51 -0.94
CA HIS A 49 7.15 -1.32 -2.37
C HIS A 49 7.21 -2.70 -3.05
N CYS A 50 6.17 -3.10 -3.79
CA CYS A 50 6.25 -4.29 -4.65
C CYS A 50 6.68 -3.82 -6.05
N GLU A 51 7.89 -4.19 -6.45
CA GLU A 51 8.46 -3.92 -7.78
C GLU A 51 7.58 -4.48 -8.91
N VAL A 52 6.91 -5.62 -8.67
CA VAL A 52 5.99 -6.24 -9.66
C VAL A 52 4.81 -5.33 -10.00
N HIS A 53 4.33 -4.55 -9.03
CA HIS A 53 3.17 -3.67 -9.20
C HIS A 53 3.56 -2.19 -9.25
N ASN A 54 4.85 -1.88 -9.12
CA ASN A 54 5.38 -0.52 -8.94
C ASN A 54 4.58 0.31 -7.92
N LYS A 55 4.14 -0.34 -6.83
CA LYS A 55 3.22 0.25 -5.85
C LYS A 55 3.58 -0.16 -4.42
N CYS A 56 3.41 0.78 -3.50
CA CYS A 56 3.42 0.52 -2.07
C CYS A 56 2.16 -0.22 -1.61
N VAL A 57 2.37 -1.36 -0.95
CA VAL A 57 1.35 -2.29 -0.51
C VAL A 57 1.58 -2.67 0.95
N PRO A 58 0.54 -3.02 1.73
CA PRO A 58 0.73 -3.50 3.10
C PRO A 58 1.67 -4.72 3.14
N GLU A 59 2.59 -4.75 4.11
CA GLU A 59 3.41 -5.92 4.40
C GLU A 59 2.53 -7.01 5.03
N ILE A 60 2.09 -7.97 4.22
CA ILE A 60 1.28 -9.09 4.68
C ILE A 60 2.18 -10.32 4.80
N LYS A 61 2.30 -10.86 6.02
CA LYS A 61 3.05 -12.10 6.29
C LYS A 61 2.25 -13.37 5.95
N SER A 62 1.05 -13.25 5.39
CA SER A 62 0.20 -14.40 5.06
C SER A 62 0.68 -15.09 3.78
N TYR A 63 0.91 -16.38 3.91
CA TYR A 63 1.33 -17.36 2.91
C TYR A 63 0.10 -17.80 2.11
N ILE A 64 0.06 -17.52 0.80
CA ILE A 64 -0.79 -18.26 -0.14
C ILE A 64 0.02 -18.51 -1.41
N GLU A 65 0.40 -19.76 -1.60
CA GLU A 65 1.00 -20.29 -2.84
C GLU A 65 -0.08 -20.39 -3.91
N ILE A 66 0.05 -19.61 -5.00
CA ILE A 66 -0.60 -19.94 -6.27
C ILE A 66 0.36 -19.60 -7.41
N SER A 67 0.87 -20.66 -8.06
CA SER A 67 1.39 -20.72 -9.42
C SER A 67 2.38 -19.64 -9.88
N GLY A 68 3.63 -19.75 -9.41
CA GLY A 68 4.82 -19.44 -10.22
C GLY A 68 5.22 -17.96 -10.44
N LYS A 69 4.39 -16.99 -10.07
CA LYS A 69 4.78 -15.57 -9.95
C LYS A 69 4.34 -15.03 -8.58
N VAL A 70 5.27 -14.99 -7.64
CA VAL A 70 5.00 -14.62 -6.25
C VAL A 70 5.14 -13.10 -6.07
N CYS A 71 4.04 -12.35 -6.00
CA CYS A 71 4.02 -11.10 -5.20
C CYS A 71 3.01 -11.27 -4.06
N ARG A 72 3.51 -11.19 -2.82
CA ARG A 72 2.80 -11.47 -1.55
C ARG A 72 1.93 -10.30 -1.08
N CYS A 73 1.52 -9.41 -1.99
CA CYS A 73 0.72 -8.25 -1.66
C CYS A 73 -0.75 -8.44 -2.06
N SER A 74 -1.69 -7.83 -1.33
CA SER A 74 -3.12 -7.94 -1.59
C SER A 74 -3.48 -7.64 -3.06
N GLY A 75 -3.72 -8.72 -3.81
CA GLY A 75 -4.64 -8.80 -4.95
C GLY A 75 -4.59 -7.63 -5.93
N VAL A 76 -3.46 -7.44 -6.60
CA VAL A 76 -3.45 -6.75 -7.89
C VAL A 76 -2.73 -7.66 -8.87
N ASP A 77 -3.27 -7.75 -10.07
CA ASP A 77 -2.63 -8.46 -11.16
C ASP A 77 -1.57 -7.51 -11.76
N SER A 78 -0.55 -8.07 -12.39
CA SER A 78 0.71 -7.40 -12.74
C SER A 78 0.64 -6.25 -13.76
N GLU A 79 -0.56 -5.77 -14.13
CA GLU A 79 -0.72 -4.76 -15.18
C GLU A 79 -1.73 -3.66 -14.84
N GLY A 80 -1.97 -3.35 -13.55
CA GLY A 80 -2.79 -2.17 -13.20
C GLY A 80 -4.23 -2.16 -13.75
N GLU A 81 -4.66 -3.23 -14.40
CA GLU A 81 -6.01 -3.43 -14.89
C GLU A 81 -6.82 -4.11 -13.79
N LYS A 82 -8.04 -3.61 -13.62
CA LYS A 82 -9.02 -4.13 -12.70
C LYS A 82 -9.19 -5.63 -12.97
N SER A 83 -8.66 -6.48 -12.08
CA SER A 83 -8.85 -7.93 -12.17
C SER A 83 -10.32 -8.24 -12.38
N ASN A 84 -10.70 -8.65 -13.60
CA ASN A 84 -12.05 -9.13 -13.91
C ASN A 84 -12.23 -10.56 -13.38
N LYS A 85 -11.56 -10.90 -12.27
CA LYS A 85 -11.67 -12.17 -11.60
C LYS A 85 -12.67 -12.04 -10.45
N CYS A 86 -13.59 -12.98 -10.39
CA CYS A 86 -14.57 -13.05 -9.35
C CYS A 86 -13.97 -13.67 -8.09
N PHE A 87 -13.96 -12.91 -6.99
CA PHE A 87 -13.48 -13.40 -5.70
C PHE A 87 -14.40 -14.45 -5.04
N LYS A 88 -15.55 -14.78 -5.63
CA LYS A 88 -16.49 -15.81 -5.12
C LYS A 88 -16.30 -17.16 -5.83
N CYS A 89 -16.18 -17.16 -7.15
CA CYS A 89 -16.10 -18.39 -7.95
C CYS A 89 -14.77 -18.55 -8.71
N PHE A 90 -13.83 -17.60 -8.55
CA PHE A 90 -12.55 -17.53 -9.26
C PHE A 90 -12.65 -17.48 -10.79
N GLY A 91 -13.85 -17.27 -11.35
CA GLY A 91 -14.08 -17.09 -12.79
C GLY A 91 -13.60 -15.72 -13.30
N TYR A 92 -13.26 -15.66 -14.58
CA TYR A 92 -12.83 -14.43 -15.27
C TYR A 92 -14.01 -13.71 -15.96
N GLY A 93 -13.81 -12.46 -16.37
CA GLY A 93 -14.81 -11.64 -17.07
C GLY A 93 -15.85 -10.95 -16.18
N HIS A 94 -15.80 -11.09 -14.85
CA HIS A 94 -16.76 -10.47 -13.94
C HIS A 94 -16.20 -10.27 -12.54
N ARG A 95 -16.78 -9.32 -11.78
CA ARG A 95 -16.43 -9.08 -10.36
C ARG A 95 -17.35 -9.88 -9.46
N LYS A 96 -17.00 -9.98 -8.17
CA LYS A 96 -17.82 -10.65 -7.15
C LYS A 96 -19.31 -10.24 -7.17
N ARG A 97 -19.60 -8.97 -7.49
CA ARG A 97 -20.95 -8.41 -7.53
C ARG A 97 -21.78 -8.90 -8.72
N ASP A 98 -21.11 -9.24 -9.82
CA ASP A 98 -21.70 -9.67 -11.09
C ASP A 98 -21.57 -11.20 -11.27
N CYS A 99 -21.41 -11.93 -10.17
CA CYS A 99 -21.23 -13.38 -10.20
C CYS A 99 -22.57 -14.07 -10.51
N PRO A 100 -22.66 -14.87 -11.59
CA PRO A 100 -23.89 -15.58 -11.94
C PRO A 100 -24.31 -16.60 -10.88
N GLY A 101 -23.37 -17.07 -10.05
CA GLY A 101 -23.64 -17.92 -8.88
C GLY A 101 -24.10 -17.14 -7.63
N ASN A 102 -24.64 -15.94 -7.78
CA ASN A 102 -25.22 -15.15 -6.70
C ASN A 102 -26.76 -15.22 -6.65
N SER A 103 -27.35 -16.17 -7.38
CA SER A 103 -28.76 -16.56 -7.25
C SER A 103 -28.99 -17.37 -5.97
#